data_AF-A0A1Y5ESD1-F1
#
_entry.id   AF-A0A1Y5ESD1-F1
#
_cell.length_a   1.000
_cell.length_b   1.000
_cell.length_c   1.000
_cell.angle_alpha   90.00
_cell.angle_beta   90.00
_cell.angle_gamma   90.00
#
_symmetry.space_group_name_H-M   'P 1'
#
loop_
_entity.id
_entity.type
_entity.pdbx_description
1 polymer ?
#
loop_
_entity_poly.entity_id
_entity_poly.type
_entity_poly.pdbx_seq_one_letter_code
_entity_poly.pdbx_strand_id
1 'polypeptide(L)'
;AAQLLTAAEKRKEKLVAAGDVNILANAGIEGKLFGSIGAADIADQLNAAGAEIDRSEVRLPTGPLRHTGEYMIDIQLHSDVVVAVKVDVTSEAELQAKAEAADAAKAKAKALEEAEKIAKEQEDA
;
A
#
# COMPACT_ATOMS: atom_id res chain seq x y z
N ALA A 1 -24.53 16.68 17.46
CA ALA A 1 -23.73 15.50 17.84
C ALA A 1 -23.92 14.35 16.85
N ALA A 2 -25.14 13.83 16.65
CA ALA A 2 -25.37 12.66 15.77
C ALA A 2 -24.89 12.82 14.32
N GLN A 3 -25.06 14.01 13.70
CA GLN A 3 -24.65 14.22 12.31
C GLN A 3 -23.13 14.13 12.08
N LEU A 4 -22.32 14.42 13.09
CA LEU A 4 -20.85 14.34 12.98
C LEU A 4 -20.38 12.89 13.01
N LEU A 5 -21.01 12.04 13.83
CA LEU A 5 -20.72 10.61 13.89
C LEU A 5 -21.08 9.92 12.57
N THR A 6 -22.27 10.19 12.03
CA THR A 6 -22.69 9.60 10.76
C THR A 6 -21.82 10.04 9.59
N ALA A 7 -21.31 11.28 9.60
CA ALA A 7 -20.36 11.74 8.58
C ALA A 7 -18.99 11.05 8.71
N ALA A 8 -18.51 10.86 9.95
CA ALA A 8 -17.26 10.17 10.22
C ALA A 8 -17.31 8.69 9.83
N GLU A 9 -18.42 7.99 10.08
CA GLU A 9 -18.62 6.59 9.66
C GLU A 9 -18.57 6.43 8.14
N LYS A 10 -19.22 7.33 7.38
CA LYS A 10 -19.15 7.33 5.92
C LYS A 10 -17.73 7.55 5.40
N ARG A 11 -16.95 8.43 6.03
CA ARG A 11 -15.53 8.62 5.68
C ARG A 11 -14.70 7.39 6.03
N LYS A 12 -14.98 6.73 7.15
CA LYS A 12 -14.35 5.46 7.53
C LYS A 12 -14.57 4.39 6.46
N GLU A 13 -15.78 4.26 5.92
CA GLU A 13 -16.05 3.29 4.86
C GLU A 13 -15.22 3.55 3.60
N LYS A 14 -15.10 4.82 3.17
CA LYS A 14 -14.25 5.21 2.04
C LYS A 14 -12.78 4.89 2.30
N LEU A 15 -12.32 5.11 3.52
CA LEU A 15 -10.94 4.88 3.95
C LEU A 15 -10.62 3.39 4.02
N VAL A 16 -11.55 2.56 4.51
CA VAL A 16 -11.43 1.10 4.46
C VAL A 16 -11.47 0.60 3.01
N ALA A 17 -12.27 1.22 2.15
CA ALA A 17 -12.33 0.88 0.73
C ALA A 17 -11.06 1.29 -0.04
N ALA A 18 -10.38 2.37 0.38
CA ALA A 18 -9.08 2.77 -0.17
C ALA A 18 -7.98 1.74 0.13
N GLY A 19 -8.09 1.01 1.23
CA GLY A 19 -7.24 -0.14 1.54
C GLY A 19 -5.80 0.24 1.90
N ASP A 20 -4.87 -0.66 1.58
CA ASP A 20 -3.45 -0.50 1.89
C ASP A 20 -2.79 0.51 0.96
N VAL A 21 -1.90 1.33 1.52
CA VAL A 21 -1.21 2.39 0.79
C VAL A 21 0.22 1.96 0.49
N ASN A 22 0.53 1.82 -0.80
CA ASN A 22 1.89 1.55 -1.25
C ASN A 22 2.56 2.85 -1.68
N ILE A 23 3.63 3.22 -0.99
CA ILE A 23 4.40 4.44 -1.30
C ILE A 23 5.75 4.02 -1.87
N LEU A 24 6.04 4.52 -3.08
CA LEU A 24 7.28 4.27 -3.79
C LEU A 24 8.23 5.46 -3.57
N ALA A 25 9.33 5.23 -2.85
CA ALA A 25 10.24 6.29 -2.44
C ALA A 25 11.71 5.89 -2.60
N ASN A 26 12.57 6.83 -3.02
CA ASN A 26 13.98 6.53 -3.20
C ASN A 26 14.67 6.28 -1.84
N ALA A 27 15.15 5.06 -1.66
CA ALA A 27 15.94 4.64 -0.51
C ALA A 27 17.35 4.22 -0.94
N GLY A 28 18.31 4.40 -0.03
CA GLY A 28 19.64 3.88 -0.16
C GLY A 28 19.70 2.37 0.10
N ILE A 29 20.89 1.81 -0.09
CA ILE A 29 21.16 0.36 -0.01
C ILE A 29 20.88 -0.22 1.40
N GLU A 30 20.94 0.62 2.44
CA GLU A 30 20.62 0.23 3.82
C GLU A 30 19.15 0.46 4.22
N GLY A 31 18.25 0.69 3.25
CA GLY A 31 16.83 0.95 3.53
C GLY A 31 16.56 2.34 4.13
N LYS A 32 17.58 3.20 4.23
CA LYS A 32 17.44 4.59 4.65
C LYS A 32 16.87 5.41 3.49
N LEU A 33 15.72 6.05 3.71
CA LEU A 33 15.11 6.95 2.74
C LEU A 33 15.95 8.22 2.56
N PHE A 34 16.11 8.65 1.32
CA PHE A 34 16.77 9.92 1.00
C PHE A 34 15.90 11.13 1.35
N GLY A 35 14.58 10.93 1.46
CA GLY A 35 13.61 11.90 1.92
C GLY A 35 12.96 11.51 3.25
N SER A 36 11.86 12.20 3.58
CA SER A 36 10.97 11.84 4.67
C SER A 36 9.57 11.64 4.14
N ILE A 37 8.95 10.50 4.41
CA ILE A 37 7.53 10.31 4.17
C ILE A 37 6.78 10.83 5.39
N GLY A 38 6.01 11.90 5.18
CA GLY A 38 5.23 12.55 6.22
C GLY A 38 3.75 12.17 6.19
N ALA A 39 2.99 12.74 7.13
CA ALA A 39 1.54 12.61 7.16
C ALA A 39 0.88 13.21 5.90
N ALA A 40 1.52 14.21 5.29
CA ALA A 40 1.05 14.83 4.06
C ALA A 40 1.08 13.83 2.89
N ASP A 41 2.20 13.14 2.66
CA ASP A 41 2.33 12.17 1.57
C ASP A 41 1.34 11.00 1.72
N ILE A 42 1.14 10.53 2.95
CA ILE A 42 0.18 9.47 3.27
C ILE A 42 -1.26 9.93 3.00
N ALA A 43 -1.60 11.15 3.44
CA ALA A 43 -2.92 11.73 3.20
C ALA A 43 -3.17 11.95 1.71
N ASP A 44 -2.18 12.42 0.94
CA ASP A 44 -2.31 12.64 -0.50
C ASP A 44 -2.55 11.32 -1.26
N GLN A 45 -1.86 10.24 -0.90
CA GLN A 45 -2.09 8.91 -1.48
C GLN A 45 -3.49 8.35 -1.13
N LEU A 46 -3.92 8.53 0.12
CA LEU A 46 -5.26 8.12 0.54
C LEU A 46 -6.35 8.94 -0.15
N ASN A 47 -6.13 10.25 -0.31
CA ASN A 47 -7.03 11.13 -1.06
C ASN A 47 -7.08 10.73 -2.55
N ALA A 48 -5.96 10.32 -3.14
CA ALA A 48 -5.93 9.79 -4.51
C ALA A 48 -6.75 8.50 -4.65
N ALA A 49 -6.80 7.66 -3.60
CA ALA A 49 -7.68 6.49 -3.52
C ALA A 49 -9.14 6.84 -3.16
N GLY A 50 -9.47 8.12 -2.97
CA GLY A 50 -10.82 8.61 -2.66
C GLY A 50 -11.18 8.68 -1.18
N ALA A 51 -10.21 8.48 -0.30
CA ALA A 51 -10.36 8.68 1.13
C ALA A 51 -10.07 10.15 1.48
N GLU A 52 -11.13 10.96 1.59
CA GLU A 52 -11.08 12.39 1.93
C GLU A 52 -10.54 12.63 3.36
N ILE A 53 -9.22 12.68 3.52
CA ILE A 53 -8.51 12.75 4.81
C ILE A 53 -7.59 13.98 4.85
N ASP A 54 -7.53 14.61 6.02
CA ASP A 54 -6.59 15.70 6.29
C ASP A 54 -5.30 15.20 6.97
N ARG A 55 -4.17 15.87 6.68
CA ARG A 55 -2.86 15.55 7.30
C ARG A 55 -2.87 15.62 8.84
N SER A 56 -3.80 16.38 9.43
CA SER A 56 -3.94 16.54 10.89
C SER A 56 -4.61 15.32 11.55
N GLU A 57 -5.33 14.53 10.76
CA GLU A 57 -6.05 13.33 11.21
C GLU A 57 -5.12 12.11 11.24
N VAL A 58 -4.00 12.16 10.51
CA VAL A 58 -2.98 11.12 10.47
C VAL A 58 -2.11 11.18 11.72
N ARG A 59 -2.17 10.14 12.56
CA ARG A 59 -1.34 10.04 13.77
C ARG A 59 -0.02 9.33 13.45
N LEU A 60 1.06 10.10 13.51
CA LEU A 60 2.44 9.59 13.41
C LEU A 60 3.12 9.63 14.78
N PRO A 61 2.96 8.61 15.64
CA PRO A 61 3.56 8.61 16.98
C PRO A 61 5.09 8.59 16.95
N THR A 62 5.69 8.00 15.92
CA THR A 62 7.14 7.91 15.71
C THR A 62 7.71 9.05 14.85
N GLY A 63 6.86 9.98 14.40
CA GLY A 63 7.24 11.05 13.48
C GLY A 63 7.40 10.60 12.02
N PRO A 64 8.06 11.40 11.16
CA PRO A 64 8.22 11.10 9.73
C PRO A 64 9.01 9.81 9.49
N LEU A 65 8.56 9.01 8.52
CA LEU A 65 9.21 7.76 8.16
C LEU A 65 10.47 8.04 7.33
N ARG A 66 11.59 7.44 7.76
CA ARG A 66 12.92 7.60 7.15
C ARG A 66 13.55 6.26 6.74
N HIS A 67 12.82 5.17 6.87
CA HIS A 67 13.25 3.85 6.45
C HIS A 67 12.15 3.20 5.60
N THR A 68 12.54 2.29 4.71
CA THR A 68 11.59 1.43 4.01
C THR A 68 11.07 0.34 4.94
N GLY A 69 9.83 -0.11 4.70
CA GLY A 69 9.17 -1.08 5.57
C GLY A 69 7.66 -0.89 5.63
N GLU A 70 7.03 -1.78 6.39
CA GLU A 70 5.59 -1.76 6.63
C GLU A 70 5.31 -0.99 7.94
N TYR A 71 4.40 -0.03 7.87
CA TYR A 71 4.01 0.80 9.00
C TYR A 71 2.49 0.79 9.16
N MET A 72 2.01 0.52 10.38
CA MET A 72 0.61 0.73 10.73
C MET A 72 0.44 2.15 11.24
N ILE A 73 -0.43 2.91 10.57
CA ILE A 73 -0.69 4.31 10.86
C ILE A 73 -2.16 4.46 11.24
N ASP A 74 -2.42 5.07 12.40
CA ASP A 74 -3.78 5.32 12.85
C ASP A 74 -4.30 6.66 12.30
N ILE A 75 -5.48 6.62 11.71
CA ILE A 75 -6.17 7.80 11.19
C ILE A 75 -7.38 8.07 12.07
N GLN A 76 -7.34 9.22 12.74
CA GLN A 76 -8.37 9.66 13.65
C GLN A 76 -9.32 10.63 12.94
N LEU A 77 -10.43 10.10 12.40
CA LEU A 77 -11.48 10.90 11.76
C LEU A 77 -12.34 11.64 12.80
N HIS A 78 -12.58 11.01 13.95
CA HIS A 78 -13.31 11.60 15.08
C HIS A 78 -12.81 11.03 16.41
N SER A 79 -13.22 11.64 17.53
CA SER A 79 -12.84 11.20 18.88
C SER A 79 -13.11 9.71 19.14
N ASP A 80 -14.19 9.18 18.55
CA ASP A 80 -14.63 7.79 18.71
C ASP A 80 -14.34 6.91 17.48
N VAL A 81 -13.79 7.48 16.39
CA VAL A 81 -13.58 6.78 15.12
C VAL A 81 -12.11 6.88 14.72
N VAL A 82 -11.40 5.79 14.98
CA VAL A 82 -10.00 5.58 14.58
C VAL A 82 -9.95 4.40 13.61
N VAL A 83 -9.16 4.53 12.55
CA VAL A 83 -8.93 3.47 11.57
C VAL A 83 -7.44 3.28 11.37
N ALA A 84 -6.96 2.05 11.55
CA ALA A 84 -5.58 1.70 11.25
C ALA A 84 -5.44 1.40 9.74
N VAL A 85 -4.45 2.02 9.10
CA VAL A 85 -4.11 1.81 7.70
C VAL A 85 -2.70 1.26 7.61
N LYS A 86 -2.51 0.23 6.77
CA LYS A 86 -1.18 -0.28 6.45
C LYS A 86 -0.55 0.60 5.38
N VAL A 87 0.63 1.12 5.67
CA VAL A 87 1.45 1.89 4.74
C VAL A 87 2.71 1.09 4.46
N ASP A 88 2.83 0.59 3.24
CA ASP A 88 3.98 -0.14 2.75
C ASP A 88 4.90 0.82 1.99
N VAL A 89 6.05 1.15 2.58
CA VAL A 89 7.05 2.00 1.94
C VAL A 89 8.07 1.12 1.24
N THR A 90 8.06 1.16 -0.09
CA THR A 90 8.98 0.42 -0.95
C THR A 90 9.88 1.38 -1.72
N SER A 91 11.09 0.93 -2.05
CA SER A 91 12.03 1.72 -2.84
C SER A 91 12.26 1.17 -4.23
N GLU A 92 12.62 2.05 -5.16
CA GLU A 92 13.01 1.64 -6.51
C GLU A 92 14.20 0.67 -6.50
N ALA A 93 15.11 0.82 -5.52
CA ALA A 93 16.23 -0.11 -5.29
C ALA A 93 15.76 -1.51 -4.83
N GLU A 94 14.78 -1.58 -3.93
CA GLU A 94 14.16 -2.85 -3.52
C GLU A 94 13.22 -3.42 -4.59
N LEU A 95 12.59 -2.57 -5.40
CA LEU A 95 11.77 -2.96 -6.53
C LEU A 95 12.61 -3.48 -7.69
N GLN A 96 13.83 -2.99 -7.93
CA GLN A 96 14.75 -3.63 -8.87
C GLN A 96 15.21 -5.00 -8.37
N ALA A 97 15.52 -5.14 -7.07
CA ALA A 97 15.86 -6.43 -6.48
C ALA A 97 14.67 -7.43 -6.51
N LYS A 98 13.44 -6.95 -6.28
CA LYS A 98 12.22 -7.78 -6.41
C LYS A 98 11.75 -7.95 -7.86
N ALA A 99 12.06 -7.05 -8.78
CA ALA A 99 11.75 -7.18 -10.20
C ALA A 99 12.65 -8.23 -10.87
N GLU A 100 13.92 -8.34 -10.49
CA GLU A 100 14.77 -9.47 -10.91
C GLU A 100 14.25 -10.82 -10.38
N ALA A 101 13.64 -10.84 -9.18
CA ALA A 101 12.98 -12.04 -8.65
C ALA A 101 11.59 -12.31 -9.27
N ALA A 102 10.84 -11.26 -9.65
CA ALA A 102 9.53 -11.36 -10.28
C ALA A 102 9.63 -11.75 -11.76
N ASP A 103 10.71 -11.40 -12.46
CA ASP A 103 10.95 -11.86 -13.84
C ASP A 103 11.26 -13.37 -13.88
N ALA A 104 11.95 -13.91 -12.86
CA ALA A 104 12.12 -15.35 -12.69
C ALA A 104 10.80 -16.09 -12.32
N ALA A 105 9.90 -15.44 -11.57
CA ALA A 105 8.59 -16.01 -11.23
C ALA A 105 7.58 -15.92 -12.41
N LYS A 106 7.65 -14.86 -13.22
CA LYS A 106 6.82 -14.71 -14.43
C LYS A 106 7.23 -15.70 -15.53
N ALA A 107 8.50 -16.10 -15.57
CA ALA A 107 8.96 -17.23 -16.39
C ALA A 107 8.38 -18.58 -15.92
N LYS A 108 8.18 -18.76 -14.60
CA LYS A 108 7.58 -20.00 -14.05
C LYS A 108 6.07 -20.12 -14.32
N ALA A 109 5.34 -19.00 -14.37
CA ALA A 109 3.91 -19.02 -14.69
C ALA A 109 3.64 -19.33 -16.18
N LYS A 110 4.51 -18.87 -17.10
CA LYS A 110 4.36 -19.15 -18.53
C LYS A 110 4.65 -20.62 -18.90
N ALA A 111 5.53 -21.30 -18.16
CA ALA A 111 5.87 -22.70 -18.39
C ALA A 111 4.77 -23.69 -17.98
N LEU A 112 3.92 -23.32 -17.01
CA LEU A 112 2.80 -24.17 -16.58
C LEU A 112 1.62 -24.11 -17.56
N GLU A 113 1.41 -22.97 -18.22
CA GLU A 113 0.33 -22.79 -19.18
C GLU A 113 0.61 -23.47 -20.55
N GLU A 114 1.88 -23.65 -20.93
CA GLU A 114 2.28 -24.41 -22.13
C GLU A 114 2.28 -25.94 -21.91
N ALA A 115 2.43 -26.42 -20.67
CA ALA A 115 2.36 -27.85 -20.35
C ALA A 115 0.92 -28.41 -20.41
N GLU A 116 -0.09 -27.61 -20.08
CA GLU A 116 -1.51 -28.03 -20.16
C GLU A 116 -2.06 -28.05 -21.60
N LYS A 117 -1.45 -27.32 -22.54
CA LYS A 117 -1.87 -27.36 -23.96
C LYS A 117 -1.38 -28.63 -24.67
N ILE A 118 -0.16 -29.09 -24.37
CA ILE A 118 0.44 -30.29 -24.99
C ILE A 118 -0.26 -31.57 -24.53
N ALA A 119 -0.80 -31.62 -23.31
CA ALA A 119 -1.50 -32.79 -22.79
C ALA A 119 -2.89 -33.01 -23.43
N LYS A 120 -3.52 -31.95 -23.98
CA LYS A 120 -4.86 -32.04 -24.58
C LYS A 120 -4.88 -32.37 -26.07
N GLU A 121 -3.74 -32.27 -26.75
CA GLU A 121 -3.59 -32.65 -28.17
C GLU A 121 -3.19 -34.13 -28.38
N GLN A 122 -2.94 -34.91 -27.32
CA GLN A 122 -2.62 -36.35 -27.44
C GLN A 122 -3.77 -37.31 -27.12
N GLU A 123 -5.00 -36.83 -26.93
CA GLU A 123 -6.16 -37.69 -26.66
C GLU A 123 -7.07 -37.95 -27.89
N ASP A 124 -6.78 -37.33 -29.05
CA ASP A 124 -7.61 -37.41 -30.28
C ASP A 124 -6.87 -38.01 -31.51
N ALA A 125 -5.90 -38.91 -31.28
CA ALA A 125 -5.18 -39.63 -32.34
C ALA A 125 -5.13 -41.15 -32.12
#